data_AF-A0ABD0V6Y1-F1
#
_entry.id   AF-A0ABD0V6Y1-F1
#
_cell.length_a   1.000
_cell.length_b   1.000
_cell.length_c   1.000
_cell.angle_alpha   90.00
_cell.angle_beta   90.00
_cell.angle_gamma   90.00
#
_symmetry.space_group_name_H-M   'P 1'
#
loop_
_entity.id
_entity.type
_entity.pdbx_description
1 polymer ?
#
loop_
_entity_poly.entity_id
_entity_poly.type
_entity_poly.pdbx_seq_one_letter_code
_entity_poly.pdbx_strand_id
1 'polypeptide(L)'
;MWETEDLYRVLQSRLAGFSINPVAKQPLNCAYKEIWMAAAVIARRRGWMALASSSNQVRELSELVKSKGNGKRAFLVDTLGLVRRLEGQGVPSNQAEAITSAITEVLNDSLESVSQSFVSNVQMQMSEMAQDAKLSKFKSEVQSSQERHFSLLQRETEKLKADIEKMRNELRYEVDKATSGQRLDLNLERGRLRDELAKQTAETSDLTNKLDREIHALRAQLEAAKYDVIKYCVGTLVSISTVGLAVIRILM
;
A
#
# COMPACT_ATOMS: atom_id res chain seq x y z
N MET A 1 -4.22 -25.64 -9.65
CA MET A 1 -4.63 -24.61 -8.70
C MET A 1 -3.43 -23.69 -8.55
N TRP A 2 -3.37 -22.64 -9.37
CA TRP A 2 -2.22 -21.74 -9.41
C TRP A 2 -2.32 -20.78 -8.24
N GLU A 3 -1.32 -20.78 -7.37
CA GLU A 3 -1.26 -19.88 -6.22
C GLU A 3 -1.18 -18.44 -6.71
N THR A 4 -1.87 -17.54 -6.00
CA THR A 4 -2.04 -16.13 -6.37
C THR A 4 -0.73 -15.35 -6.55
N GLU A 5 0.39 -15.88 -6.06
CA GLU A 5 1.72 -15.28 -6.23
C GLU A 5 2.33 -15.53 -7.63
N ASP A 6 2.06 -16.67 -8.26
CA ASP A 6 2.69 -17.03 -9.55
C ASP A 6 2.20 -16.13 -10.69
N LEU A 7 0.91 -15.78 -10.69
CA LEU A 7 0.35 -14.89 -11.70
C LEU A 7 0.83 -13.44 -11.55
N TYR A 8 1.08 -12.99 -10.32
CA TYR A 8 1.63 -11.65 -10.08
C TYR A 8 3.07 -11.54 -10.59
N ARG A 9 3.88 -12.59 -10.40
CA ARG A 9 5.24 -12.68 -10.95
C ARG A 9 5.26 -12.71 -12.48
N VAL A 10 4.33 -13.43 -13.11
CA VAL A 10 4.18 -13.47 -14.58
C VAL A 10 3.74 -12.11 -15.15
N LEU A 11 2.85 -11.40 -14.46
CA LEU A 11 2.43 -10.04 -14.85
C LEU A 11 3.56 -9.02 -14.70
N GLN A 12 4.35 -9.09 -13.62
CA GLN A 12 5.53 -8.25 -13.43
C GLN A 12 6.61 -8.51 -14.50
N SER A 13 6.81 -9.79 -14.85
CA SER A 13 7.72 -10.21 -15.93
C SER A 13 7.32 -9.60 -17.29
N ARG A 14 6.03 -9.56 -17.62
CA ARG A 14 5.54 -8.97 -18.88
C ARG A 14 5.58 -7.44 -18.89
N LEU A 15 5.39 -6.78 -17.75
CA LEU A 15 5.47 -5.31 -17.63
C LEU A 15 6.92 -4.79 -17.67
N ALA A 16 7.91 -5.62 -17.33
CA ALA A 16 9.33 -5.27 -17.41
C ALA A 16 9.81 -5.06 -18.86
N GLY A 17 9.10 -5.59 -19.86
CA GLY A 17 9.40 -5.42 -21.29
C GLY A 17 8.95 -4.09 -21.90
N PHE A 18 8.18 -3.28 -21.17
CA PHE A 18 7.68 -1.99 -21.66
C PHE A 18 8.48 -0.83 -21.04
N SER A 19 9.27 -0.14 -21.86
CA SER A 19 10.00 1.08 -21.46
C SER A 19 9.02 2.24 -21.29
N ILE A 20 8.34 2.28 -20.15
CA ILE A 20 7.44 3.36 -19.75
C ILE A 20 8.16 4.21 -18.70
N ASN A 21 8.19 5.52 -18.95
CA ASN A 21 8.74 6.59 -18.10
C ASN A 21 8.38 6.38 -16.61
N PRO A 22 9.34 6.53 -15.66
CA PRO A 22 9.14 6.18 -14.24
C PRO A 22 8.01 6.97 -13.54
N VAL A 23 7.66 8.16 -14.05
CA VAL A 23 6.57 9.00 -13.51
C VAL A 23 5.17 8.44 -13.83
N ALA A 24 5.02 7.62 -14.88
CA ALA A 24 3.73 7.04 -15.27
C ALA A 24 3.47 5.64 -14.66
N LYS A 25 4.46 5.02 -13.99
CA LYS A 25 4.34 3.68 -13.40
C LYS A 25 3.52 3.64 -12.11
N GLN A 26 3.49 4.71 -11.33
CA GLN A 26 2.76 4.77 -10.05
C GLN A 26 1.22 4.68 -10.18
N PRO A 27 0.55 5.45 -11.06
CA PRO A 27 -0.92 5.38 -11.16
C PRO A 27 -1.42 4.05 -11.74
N LEU A 28 -0.68 3.44 -12.67
CA LEU A 28 -1.04 2.13 -13.27
C LEU A 28 -0.99 1.00 -12.26
N ASN A 29 -0.03 1.02 -11.33
CA ASN A 29 0.13 -0.01 -10.29
C ASN A 29 -0.96 0.07 -9.22
N CYS A 30 -1.44 1.28 -8.88
CA CYS A 30 -2.56 1.49 -7.98
C CYS A 30 -3.87 1.01 -8.60
N ALA A 31 -4.16 1.39 -9.86
CA ALA A 31 -5.37 0.97 -10.55
C ALA A 31 -5.46 -0.55 -10.73
N TYR A 32 -4.33 -1.21 -11.08
CA TYR A 32 -4.29 -2.66 -11.20
C TYR A 32 -4.56 -3.37 -9.86
N LYS A 33 -4.00 -2.87 -8.75
CA LYS A 33 -4.26 -3.42 -7.42
C LYS A 33 -5.72 -3.29 -7.00
N GLU A 34 -6.37 -2.15 -7.28
CA GLU A 34 -7.78 -1.98 -6.94
C GLU A 34 -8.71 -2.88 -7.76
N ILE A 35 -8.48 -3.01 -9.07
CA ILE A 35 -9.25 -3.90 -9.93
C ILE A 35 -9.09 -5.36 -9.49
N TRP A 36 -7.88 -5.77 -9.11
CA TRP A 36 -7.62 -7.13 -8.65
C TRP A 36 -8.22 -7.42 -7.27
N MET A 37 -8.17 -6.46 -6.34
CA MET A 37 -8.84 -6.59 -5.04
C MET A 37 -10.36 -6.66 -5.20
N ALA A 38 -10.95 -5.86 -6.10
CA ALA A 38 -12.37 -5.93 -6.43
C ALA A 38 -12.73 -7.31 -7.03
N ALA A 39 -11.92 -7.85 -7.95
CA ALA A 39 -12.13 -9.16 -8.53
C ALA A 39 -12.01 -10.29 -7.48
N ALA A 40 -11.06 -10.20 -6.54
CA ALA A 40 -10.88 -11.17 -5.46
C ALA A 40 -12.08 -11.17 -4.47
N VAL A 41 -12.63 -10.00 -4.15
CA VAL A 41 -13.85 -9.88 -3.33
C VAL A 41 -15.05 -10.50 -4.03
N ILE A 42 -15.21 -10.27 -5.34
CA ILE A 42 -16.29 -10.86 -6.15
C ILE A 42 -16.14 -12.39 -6.24
N ALA A 43 -14.91 -12.90 -6.43
CA ALA A 43 -14.63 -14.33 -6.46
C ALA A 43 -14.92 -15.02 -5.11
N ARG A 44 -14.57 -14.38 -3.98
CA ARG A 44 -14.88 -14.89 -2.64
C ARG A 44 -16.39 -14.91 -2.37
N ARG A 45 -17.13 -13.91 -2.89
CA ARG A 45 -18.60 -13.87 -2.81
C ARG A 45 -19.27 -14.99 -3.63
N ARG A 46 -18.67 -15.39 -4.76
CA ARG A 46 -19.13 -16.53 -5.59
C ARG A 46 -18.78 -17.89 -4.97
N GLY A 47 -17.63 -18.03 -4.34
CA GLY A 47 -17.24 -19.25 -3.62
C GLY A 47 -18.20 -19.63 -2.49
N TRP A 48 -18.83 -18.65 -1.85
CA TRP A 48 -19.84 -18.90 -0.81
C TRP A 48 -21.20 -19.34 -1.34
N MET A 49 -21.55 -19.05 -2.60
CA MET A 49 -22.77 -19.59 -3.21
C MET A 49 -22.63 -21.09 -3.57
N ALA A 50 -21.42 -21.59 -3.83
CA ALA A 50 -21.18 -23.00 -4.13
C ALA A 50 -21.35 -23.92 -2.90
N LEU A 51 -21.12 -23.40 -1.70
CA LEU A 51 -21.28 -24.15 -0.44
C LEU A 51 -22.75 -24.30 0.01
N ALA A 52 -23.68 -23.56 -0.59
CA ALA A 52 -25.11 -23.70 -0.32
C ALA A 52 -25.78 -24.88 -1.05
N SER A 53 -25.06 -25.56 -1.96
CA SER A 53 -25.61 -26.66 -2.77
C SER A 53 -25.39 -28.06 -2.18
N SER A 54 -24.68 -28.19 -1.05
CA SER A 54 -24.27 -29.49 -0.50
C SER A 54 -25.20 -30.06 0.58
N SER A 55 -26.31 -29.40 0.90
CA SER A 55 -27.29 -29.90 1.89
C SER A 55 -28.36 -30.83 1.30
N ASN A 56 -28.42 -30.99 -0.02
CA ASN A 56 -29.46 -31.81 -0.67
C ASN A 56 -29.17 -33.32 -0.67
N GLN A 57 -27.94 -33.76 -0.36
CA GLN A 57 -27.57 -35.18 -0.47
C GLN A 57 -28.14 -36.06 0.67
N VAL A 58 -28.49 -35.48 1.81
CA VAL A 58 -29.04 -36.23 2.96
C VAL A 58 -30.55 -36.46 2.83
N ARG A 59 -31.25 -35.72 1.95
CA ARG A 59 -32.71 -35.82 1.77
C ARG A 59 -33.16 -37.12 1.08
N GLU A 60 -32.34 -37.71 0.20
CA GLU A 60 -32.75 -38.88 -0.59
C GLU A 60 -32.88 -40.17 0.24
N LEU A 61 -32.11 -40.32 1.32
CA LEU A 61 -32.16 -41.54 2.15
C LEU A 61 -33.41 -41.61 3.04
N SER A 62 -33.97 -40.47 3.44
CA SER A 62 -35.20 -40.42 4.25
C SER A 62 -36.46 -40.64 3.42
N GLU A 63 -36.42 -40.36 2.11
CA GLU A 63 -37.56 -40.52 1.21
C GLU A 63 -37.77 -41.97 0.74
N LEU A 64 -36.74 -42.83 0.83
CA LEU A 64 -36.87 -44.26 0.49
C LEU A 64 -37.83 -45.01 1.45
N VAL A 65 -38.07 -44.47 2.65
CA VAL A 65 -39.05 -45.00 3.63
C VAL A 65 -40.44 -44.37 3.46
N LYS A 66 -40.57 -43.28 2.68
CA LYS A 66 -41.83 -42.57 2.43
C LYS A 66 -42.45 -42.87 1.06
N SER A 67 -42.03 -43.93 0.39
CA SER A 67 -42.76 -44.44 -0.78
C SER A 67 -44.11 -45.02 -0.35
N LYS A 68 -45.12 -44.14 -0.41
CA LYS A 68 -46.48 -44.44 -0.86
C LYS A 68 -47.26 -45.46 -0.03
N GLY A 69 -47.92 -44.95 1.01
CA GLY A 69 -49.25 -45.42 1.40
C GLY A 69 -49.36 -46.87 1.85
N ASN A 70 -48.75 -47.21 2.99
CA ASN A 70 -49.30 -48.09 4.02
C ASN A 70 -48.19 -48.32 5.06
N GLY A 71 -48.23 -47.58 6.17
CA GLY A 71 -47.39 -47.81 7.36
C GLY A 71 -47.73 -49.12 8.10
N LYS A 72 -48.11 -50.17 7.37
CA LYS A 72 -48.47 -51.51 7.84
C LYS A 72 -47.86 -52.58 6.91
N ARG A 73 -46.56 -52.48 6.67
CA ARG A 73 -45.75 -53.64 6.26
C ARG A 73 -44.52 -53.77 7.17
N ALA A 74 -44.68 -53.54 8.47
CA ALA A 74 -43.97 -54.41 9.40
C ALA A 74 -44.45 -55.82 9.07
N PHE A 75 -43.53 -56.71 8.71
CA PHE A 75 -43.76 -58.07 8.23
C PHE A 75 -44.94 -58.75 8.96
N LEU A 76 -46.16 -58.63 8.42
CA LEU A 76 -47.33 -59.34 8.92
C LEU A 76 -47.21 -60.75 8.36
N VAL A 77 -46.52 -61.62 9.08
CA VAL A 77 -46.49 -63.04 8.77
C VAL A 77 -47.91 -63.56 8.97
N ASP A 78 -48.58 -63.93 7.89
CA ASP A 78 -49.84 -64.65 7.96
C ASP A 78 -49.57 -66.06 8.51
N THR A 79 -49.65 -66.19 9.84
CA THR A 79 -49.38 -67.44 10.56
C THR A 79 -50.33 -68.55 10.12
N LEU A 80 -51.61 -68.25 9.93
CA LEU A 80 -52.60 -69.22 9.45
C LEU A 80 -52.33 -69.66 8.01
N GLY A 81 -52.00 -68.71 7.14
CA GLY A 81 -51.60 -68.99 5.76
C GLY A 81 -50.29 -69.76 5.65
N LEU A 82 -49.36 -69.59 6.59
CA LEU A 82 -48.10 -70.35 6.64
C LEU A 82 -48.33 -71.79 7.10
N VAL A 83 -49.10 -71.99 8.17
CA VAL A 83 -49.46 -73.33 8.66
C VAL A 83 -50.18 -74.14 7.59
N ARG A 84 -51.22 -73.57 6.93
CA ARG A 84 -51.96 -74.26 5.87
C ARG A 84 -51.10 -74.66 4.67
N ARG A 85 -50.09 -73.85 4.32
CA ARG A 85 -49.15 -74.18 3.24
C ARG A 85 -48.20 -75.31 3.64
N LEU A 86 -47.75 -75.34 4.89
CA LEU A 86 -46.91 -76.42 5.41
C LEU A 86 -47.69 -77.75 5.46
N GLU A 87 -48.94 -77.70 5.91
CA GLU A 87 -49.85 -78.85 5.88
C GLU A 87 -50.11 -79.36 4.46
N GLY A 88 -50.29 -78.46 3.48
CA GLY A 88 -50.44 -78.81 2.07
C GLY A 88 -49.19 -79.45 1.43
N GLN A 89 -48.03 -79.33 2.06
CA GLN A 89 -46.77 -79.99 1.66
C GLN A 89 -46.50 -81.28 2.44
N GLY A 90 -47.45 -81.76 3.24
CA GLY A 90 -47.36 -83.02 3.99
C GLY A 90 -46.74 -82.89 5.39
N VAL A 91 -46.55 -81.68 5.91
CA VAL A 91 -46.10 -81.45 7.29
C VAL A 91 -47.29 -81.66 8.25
N PRO A 92 -47.17 -82.46 9.32
CA PRO A 92 -48.24 -82.63 10.27
C PRO A 92 -48.52 -81.32 11.02
N SER A 93 -49.80 -81.06 11.32
CA SER A 93 -50.30 -79.78 11.83
C SER A 93 -49.53 -79.25 13.06
N ASN A 94 -49.20 -80.13 14.00
CA ASN A 94 -48.43 -79.80 15.19
C ASN A 94 -46.99 -79.33 14.89
N GLN A 95 -46.34 -79.89 13.88
CA GLN A 95 -45.00 -79.46 13.45
C GLN A 95 -45.09 -78.18 12.62
N ALA A 96 -46.11 -78.03 11.78
CA ALA A 96 -46.36 -76.82 11.01
C ALA A 96 -46.58 -75.59 11.92
N GLU A 97 -47.31 -75.77 13.01
CA GLU A 97 -47.54 -74.75 14.04
C GLU A 97 -46.26 -74.40 14.79
N ALA A 98 -45.47 -75.40 15.22
CA ALA A 98 -44.20 -75.18 15.91
C ALA A 98 -43.17 -74.45 15.03
N ILE A 99 -43.03 -74.82 13.76
CA ILE A 99 -42.15 -74.16 12.79
C ILE A 99 -42.59 -72.71 12.56
N THR A 100 -43.89 -72.50 12.38
CA THR A 100 -44.47 -71.16 12.20
C THR A 100 -44.23 -70.28 13.43
N SER A 101 -44.34 -70.83 14.64
CA SER A 101 -44.05 -70.12 15.89
C SER A 101 -42.59 -69.69 15.98
N ALA A 102 -41.64 -70.59 15.73
CA ALA A 102 -40.21 -70.28 15.78
C ALA A 102 -39.82 -69.21 14.74
N ILE A 103 -40.39 -69.27 13.52
CA ILE A 103 -40.16 -68.25 12.48
C ILE A 103 -40.72 -66.89 12.91
N THR A 104 -41.90 -66.87 13.53
CA THR A 104 -42.54 -65.63 14.00
C THR A 104 -41.73 -64.98 15.13
N GLU A 105 -41.18 -65.78 16.04
CA GLU A 105 -40.31 -65.31 17.13
C GLU A 105 -39.02 -64.68 16.60
N VAL A 106 -38.27 -65.38 15.74
CA VAL A 106 -37.04 -64.84 15.13
C VAL A 106 -37.31 -63.57 14.33
N LEU A 107 -38.45 -63.47 13.64
CA LEU A 107 -38.84 -62.27 12.90
C LEU A 107 -39.18 -61.10 13.81
N ASN A 108 -39.85 -61.34 14.94
CA ASN A 108 -40.14 -60.31 15.93
C ASN A 108 -38.85 -59.78 16.57
N ASP A 109 -37.95 -60.66 16.98
CA ASP A 109 -36.64 -60.28 17.55
C ASP A 109 -35.79 -59.49 16.55
N SER A 110 -35.77 -59.94 15.29
CA SER A 110 -35.05 -59.25 14.21
C SER A 110 -35.64 -57.86 13.94
N LEU A 111 -36.97 -57.73 13.99
CA LEU A 111 -37.66 -56.46 13.77
C LEU A 111 -37.40 -55.48 14.92
N GLU A 112 -37.43 -55.93 16.17
CA GLU A 112 -37.13 -55.10 17.32
C GLU A 112 -35.68 -54.60 17.29
N SER A 113 -34.72 -55.49 17.00
CA SER A 113 -33.30 -55.14 16.83
C SER A 113 -33.08 -54.10 15.73
N VAL A 114 -33.72 -54.29 14.57
CA VAL A 114 -33.65 -53.34 13.45
C VAL A 114 -34.33 -52.00 13.81
N SER A 115 -35.47 -52.04 14.52
CA SER A 115 -36.17 -50.84 14.99
C SER A 115 -35.35 -50.03 16.00
N GLN A 116 -34.55 -50.68 16.85
CA GLN A 116 -33.65 -49.98 17.80
C GLN A 116 -32.48 -49.29 17.09
N SER A 117 -32.06 -49.78 15.92
CA SER A 117 -31.02 -49.16 15.10
C SER A 117 -31.53 -47.92 14.33
N PHE A 118 -32.84 -47.82 14.10
CA PHE A 118 -33.44 -46.67 13.43
C PHE A 118 -33.75 -45.53 14.40
N VAL A 119 -33.30 -44.33 14.05
CA VAL A 119 -33.70 -43.10 14.74
C VAL A 119 -35.13 -42.75 14.33
N SER A 120 -35.98 -42.42 15.31
CA SER A 120 -37.34 -41.99 15.01
C SER A 120 -37.33 -40.70 14.17
N ASN A 121 -38.30 -40.56 13.26
CA ASN A 121 -38.44 -39.35 12.44
C ASN A 121 -38.50 -38.07 13.30
N VAL A 122 -39.09 -38.15 14.50
CA VAL A 122 -39.20 -37.02 15.44
C VAL A 122 -37.84 -36.63 16.01
N GLN A 123 -37.01 -37.60 16.42
CA GLN A 123 -35.65 -37.33 16.91
C GLN A 123 -34.73 -36.79 15.80
N MET A 124 -34.88 -37.31 14.57
CA MET A 124 -34.15 -36.77 13.41
C MET A 124 -34.50 -35.30 13.18
N GLN A 125 -35.80 -34.97 13.15
CA GLN A 125 -36.26 -33.58 12.97
C GLN A 125 -35.82 -32.65 14.11
N MET A 126 -35.83 -33.12 15.35
CA MET A 126 -35.31 -32.32 16.47
C MET A 126 -33.80 -32.05 16.34
N SER A 127 -33.02 -33.05 15.93
CA SER A 127 -31.58 -32.88 15.68
C SER A 127 -31.32 -31.88 14.55
N GLU A 128 -32.09 -31.96 13.46
CA GLU A 128 -32.03 -31.02 12.34
C GLU A 128 -32.34 -29.60 12.79
N MET A 129 -33.45 -29.38 13.49
CA MET A 129 -33.81 -28.07 14.04
C MET A 129 -32.74 -27.51 14.99
N ALA A 130 -32.13 -28.36 15.82
CA ALA A 130 -31.05 -27.96 16.71
C ALA A 130 -29.76 -27.60 15.95
N GLN A 131 -29.45 -28.30 14.86
CA GLN A 131 -28.31 -27.99 13.99
C GLN A 131 -28.55 -26.68 13.23
N ASP A 132 -29.75 -26.48 12.68
CA ASP A 132 -30.12 -25.25 11.99
C ASP A 132 -30.07 -24.03 12.91
N ALA A 133 -30.52 -24.16 14.16
CA ALA A 133 -30.43 -23.10 15.15
C ALA A 133 -28.96 -22.72 15.44
N LYS A 134 -28.07 -23.71 15.58
CA LYS A 134 -26.63 -23.48 15.79
C LYS A 134 -25.98 -22.83 14.56
N LEU A 135 -26.31 -23.30 13.36
CA LEU A 135 -25.81 -22.73 12.10
C LEU A 135 -26.29 -21.29 11.92
N SER A 136 -27.55 -21.01 12.23
CA SER A 136 -28.12 -19.65 12.19
C SER A 136 -27.40 -18.72 13.16
N LYS A 137 -27.18 -19.17 14.41
CA LYS A 137 -26.43 -18.41 15.40
C LYS A 137 -24.99 -18.14 14.95
N PHE A 138 -24.27 -19.17 14.50
CA PHE A 138 -22.91 -19.04 13.97
C PHE A 138 -22.86 -18.05 12.80
N LYS A 139 -23.80 -18.14 11.86
CA LYS A 139 -23.91 -17.21 10.73
C LYS A 139 -24.08 -15.77 11.21
N SER A 140 -24.94 -15.54 12.20
CA SER A 140 -25.16 -14.19 12.76
C SER A 140 -23.92 -13.64 13.47
N GLU A 141 -23.17 -14.49 14.20
CA GLU A 141 -21.93 -14.10 14.87
C GLU A 141 -20.83 -13.77 13.86
N VAL A 142 -20.68 -14.58 12.81
CA VAL A 142 -19.72 -14.33 11.72
C VAL A 142 -20.06 -13.04 10.99
N GLN A 143 -21.34 -12.81 10.65
CA GLN A 143 -21.77 -11.58 9.99
C GLN A 143 -21.55 -10.36 10.88
N SER A 144 -21.89 -10.44 12.17
CA SER A 144 -21.65 -9.37 13.13
C SER A 144 -20.16 -9.08 13.32
N SER A 145 -19.32 -10.12 13.38
CA SER A 145 -17.87 -9.98 13.50
C SER A 145 -17.29 -9.33 12.24
N GLN A 146 -17.71 -9.77 11.06
CA GLN A 146 -17.26 -9.21 9.79
C GLN A 146 -17.63 -7.72 9.67
N GLU A 147 -18.85 -7.34 10.02
CA GLU A 147 -19.30 -5.95 10.02
C GLU A 147 -18.49 -5.09 11.00
N ARG A 148 -18.21 -5.62 12.20
CA ARG A 148 -17.37 -4.94 13.20
C ARG A 148 -15.93 -4.74 12.71
N HIS A 149 -15.32 -5.77 12.13
CA HIS A 149 -13.98 -5.66 11.57
C HIS A 149 -13.93 -4.69 10.38
N PHE A 150 -14.94 -4.73 9.50
CA PHE A 150 -15.02 -3.84 8.36
C PHE A 150 -15.17 -2.37 8.79
N SER A 151 -16.10 -2.08 9.71
CA SER A 151 -16.29 -0.73 10.24
C SER A 151 -15.06 -0.20 10.99
N LEU A 152 -14.38 -1.06 11.75
CA LEU A 152 -13.11 -0.70 12.42
C LEU A 152 -12.02 -0.37 11.41
N LEU A 153 -11.80 -1.23 10.42
CA LEU A 153 -10.80 -1.01 9.36
C LEU A 153 -11.10 0.23 8.54
N GLN A 154 -12.37 0.49 8.22
CA GLN A 154 -12.78 1.70 7.52
C GLN A 154 -12.45 2.95 8.35
N ARG A 155 -12.79 2.96 9.63
CA ARG A 155 -12.49 4.07 10.54
C ARG A 155 -10.98 4.30 10.69
N GLU A 156 -10.19 3.25 10.83
CA GLU A 156 -8.72 3.36 10.90
C GLU A 156 -8.13 3.89 9.60
N THR A 157 -8.66 3.45 8.46
CA THR A 157 -8.24 3.93 7.14
C THR A 157 -8.56 5.42 6.96
N GLU A 158 -9.75 5.86 7.35
CA GLU A 158 -10.16 7.27 7.32
C GLU A 158 -9.29 8.13 8.26
N LYS A 159 -9.00 7.61 9.46
CA LYS A 159 -8.10 8.28 10.42
C LYS A 159 -6.69 8.43 9.85
N LEU A 160 -6.10 7.36 9.33
CA LEU A 160 -4.77 7.39 8.71
C LEU A 160 -4.73 8.35 7.52
N LYS A 161 -5.78 8.38 6.70
CA LYS A 161 -5.89 9.33 5.59
C LYS A 161 -5.92 10.77 6.08
N ALA A 162 -6.66 11.07 7.15
CA ALA A 162 -6.69 12.41 7.75
C ALA A 162 -5.32 12.81 8.33
N ASP A 163 -4.63 11.90 9.02
CA ASP A 163 -3.29 12.14 9.56
C ASP A 163 -2.26 12.39 8.44
N ILE A 164 -2.35 11.66 7.32
CA ILE A 164 -1.50 11.89 6.13
C ILE A 164 -1.73 13.28 5.55
N GLU A 165 -2.99 13.70 5.37
CA GLU A 165 -3.30 15.04 4.85
C GLU A 165 -2.83 16.14 5.80
N LYS A 166 -2.97 15.94 7.11
CA LYS A 166 -2.45 16.86 8.12
C LYS A 166 -0.92 17.01 8.01
N MET A 167 -0.17 15.90 8.02
CA MET A 167 1.29 15.92 7.89
C MET A 167 1.72 16.54 6.55
N ARG A 168 1.01 16.26 5.46
CA ARG A 168 1.28 16.85 4.15
C ARG A 168 1.13 18.38 4.17
N ASN A 169 0.11 18.90 4.84
CA ASN A 169 -0.12 20.34 4.96
C ASN A 169 0.93 21.01 5.84
N GLU A 170 1.27 20.41 6.98
CA GLU A 170 2.34 20.88 7.86
C GLU A 170 3.69 20.93 7.13
N LEU A 171 4.03 19.86 6.39
CA LEU A 171 5.27 19.81 5.62
C LEU A 171 5.32 20.89 4.53
N ARG A 172 4.22 21.09 3.80
CA ARG A 172 4.12 22.17 2.79
C ARG A 172 4.35 23.53 3.43
N TYR A 173 3.72 23.79 4.57
CA TYR A 173 3.89 25.04 5.30
C TYR A 173 5.34 25.28 5.73
N GLU A 174 6.00 24.27 6.32
CA GLU A 174 7.40 24.42 6.73
C GLU A 174 8.34 24.56 5.52
N VAL A 175 8.08 23.91 4.39
CA VAL A 175 8.82 24.11 3.14
C VAL A 175 8.65 25.53 2.60
N ASP A 176 7.44 26.04 2.54
CA ASP A 176 7.15 27.40 2.05
C ASP A 176 7.77 28.46 2.95
N LYS A 177 7.70 28.25 4.27
CA LYS A 177 8.32 29.10 5.29
C LYS A 177 9.85 29.08 5.19
N ALA A 178 10.48 27.91 5.09
CA ALA A 178 11.93 27.79 4.93
C ALA A 178 12.41 28.43 3.61
N THR A 179 11.67 28.22 2.52
CA THR A 179 11.99 28.79 1.21
C THR A 179 11.88 30.30 1.22
N SER A 180 10.81 30.85 1.81
CA SER A 180 10.63 32.29 1.99
C SER A 180 11.71 32.89 2.90
N GLY A 181 12.05 32.19 3.99
CA GLY A 181 13.13 32.57 4.90
C GLY A 181 14.49 32.65 4.19
N GLN A 182 14.85 31.61 3.44
CA GLN A 182 16.10 31.58 2.68
C GLN A 182 16.16 32.67 1.60
N ARG A 183 15.05 32.92 0.89
CA ARG A 183 14.98 34.01 -0.09
C ARG A 183 15.18 35.37 0.57
N LEU A 184 14.59 35.60 1.73
CA LEU A 184 14.77 36.84 2.49
C LEU A 184 16.23 37.01 2.91
N ASP A 185 16.82 35.97 3.48
CA ASP A 185 18.21 35.96 3.94
C ASP A 185 19.19 36.31 2.80
N LEU A 186 19.06 35.62 1.66
CA LEU A 186 19.85 35.91 0.46
C LEU A 186 19.66 37.35 -0.06
N ASN A 187 18.45 37.90 0.04
CA ASN A 187 18.20 39.27 -0.38
C ASN A 187 18.84 40.29 0.59
N LEU A 188 18.84 40.01 1.89
CA LEU A 188 19.51 40.84 2.89
C LEU A 188 21.03 40.77 2.76
N GLU A 189 21.59 39.58 2.57
CA GLU A 189 23.03 39.40 2.30
C GLU A 189 23.44 40.09 1.01
N ARG A 190 22.64 39.96 -0.06
CA ARG A 190 22.88 40.67 -1.33
C ARG A 190 22.82 42.19 -1.16
N GLY A 191 21.93 42.70 -0.31
CA GLY A 191 21.89 44.12 0.07
C GLY A 191 23.18 44.55 0.75
N ARG A 192 23.58 43.83 1.81
CA ARG A 192 24.83 44.09 2.54
C ARG A 192 26.07 44.05 1.65
N LEU A 193 26.17 43.06 0.75
CA LEU A 193 27.28 42.95 -0.19
C LEU A 193 27.34 44.14 -1.16
N ARG A 194 26.19 44.67 -1.59
CA ARG A 194 26.15 45.89 -2.42
C ARG A 194 26.63 47.11 -1.66
N ASP A 195 26.22 47.27 -0.40
CA ASP A 195 26.64 48.40 0.43
C ASP A 195 28.16 48.34 0.71
N GLU A 196 28.70 47.17 1.03
CA GLU A 196 30.14 46.98 1.23
C GLU A 196 30.93 47.20 -0.07
N LEU A 197 30.41 46.72 -1.21
CA LEU A 197 31.03 46.98 -2.52
C LEU A 197 31.04 48.47 -2.87
N ALA A 198 29.93 49.19 -2.61
CA ALA A 198 29.84 50.63 -2.84
C ALA A 198 30.84 51.39 -1.96
N LYS A 199 30.97 50.98 -0.70
CA LYS A 199 31.96 51.54 0.23
C LYS A 199 33.39 51.31 -0.26
N GLN A 200 33.76 50.09 -0.62
CA GLN A 200 35.09 49.79 -1.18
C GLN A 200 35.38 50.55 -2.48
N THR A 201 34.36 50.71 -3.32
CA THR A 201 34.48 51.50 -4.56
C THR A 201 34.75 52.97 -4.26
N ALA A 202 34.06 53.55 -3.26
CA ALA A 202 34.29 54.91 -2.82
C ALA A 202 35.68 55.10 -2.20
N GLU A 203 36.11 54.18 -1.34
CA GLU A 203 37.47 54.17 -0.76
C GLU A 203 38.54 54.07 -1.83
N THR A 204 38.35 53.18 -2.82
CA THR A 204 39.27 53.02 -3.95
C THR A 204 39.35 54.31 -4.78
N SER A 205 38.20 54.93 -5.09
CA SER A 205 38.17 56.20 -5.83
C SER A 205 38.85 57.33 -5.07
N ASP A 206 38.63 57.45 -3.75
CA ASP A 206 39.32 58.44 -2.91
C ASP A 206 40.84 58.21 -2.92
N LEU A 207 41.28 56.96 -2.83
CA LEU A 207 42.70 56.61 -2.87
C LEU A 207 43.32 56.89 -4.25
N THR A 208 42.63 56.57 -5.34
CA THR A 208 43.05 56.92 -6.70
C THR A 208 43.18 58.44 -6.86
N ASN A 209 42.19 59.21 -6.38
CA ASN A 209 42.23 60.67 -6.42
C ASN A 209 43.40 61.24 -5.60
N LYS A 210 43.76 60.63 -4.46
CA LYS A 210 44.93 61.02 -3.68
C LYS A 210 46.22 60.73 -4.44
N LEU A 211 46.34 59.54 -5.03
CA LEU A 211 47.50 59.17 -5.86
C LEU A 211 47.67 60.12 -7.05
N ASP A 212 46.59 60.46 -7.75
CA ASP A 212 46.66 61.41 -8.87
C ASP A 212 47.14 62.80 -8.42
N ARG A 213 46.67 63.28 -7.25
CA ARG A 213 47.16 64.54 -6.66
C ARG A 213 48.64 64.46 -6.33
N GLU A 214 49.12 63.37 -5.74
CA GLU A 214 50.54 63.17 -5.44
C GLU A 214 51.39 63.10 -6.71
N ILE A 215 50.92 62.40 -7.76
CA ILE A 215 51.58 62.36 -9.07
C ILE A 215 51.70 63.75 -9.68
N HIS A 216 50.62 64.54 -9.66
CA HIS A 216 50.66 65.92 -10.15
C HIS A 216 51.60 66.81 -9.33
N ALA A 217 51.62 66.67 -8.00
CA ALA A 217 52.52 67.40 -7.13
C ALA A 217 53.99 67.03 -7.40
N LEU A 218 54.31 65.74 -7.48
CA LEU A 218 55.66 65.25 -7.79
C LEU A 218 56.11 65.71 -9.19
N ARG A 219 55.22 65.69 -10.18
CA ARG A 219 55.51 66.20 -11.52
C ARG A 219 55.84 67.68 -11.51
N ALA A 220 55.08 68.50 -10.78
CA ALA A 220 55.35 69.92 -10.64
C ALA A 220 56.71 70.18 -9.94
N GLN A 221 57.03 69.43 -8.89
CA GLN A 221 58.35 69.50 -8.23
C GLN A 221 59.48 69.11 -9.17
N LEU A 222 59.29 68.07 -10.00
CA LEU A 222 60.28 67.64 -10.99
C LEU A 222 60.49 68.68 -12.10
N GLU A 223 59.42 69.32 -12.57
CA GLU A 223 59.52 70.43 -13.53
C GLU A 223 60.27 71.63 -12.93
N ALA A 224 59.97 72.01 -11.67
CA ALA A 224 60.70 73.06 -10.97
C ALA A 224 62.19 72.73 -10.81
N ALA A 225 62.52 71.52 -10.34
CA ALA A 225 63.91 71.06 -10.20
C ALA A 225 64.66 71.03 -11.54
N LYS A 226 63.98 70.65 -12.64
CA LYS A 226 64.53 70.73 -13.99
C LYS A 226 64.89 72.17 -14.38
N TYR A 227 64.02 73.14 -14.10
CA TYR A 227 64.31 74.55 -14.37
C TYR A 227 65.49 75.07 -13.53
N ASP A 228 65.61 74.66 -12.28
CA ASP A 228 66.75 75.00 -11.43
C ASP A 228 68.08 74.47 -12.00
N VAL A 229 68.11 73.19 -12.44
CA VAL A 229 69.30 72.61 -13.09
C VAL A 229 69.67 73.37 -14.36
N ILE A 230 68.69 73.69 -15.22
CA ILE A 230 68.93 74.48 -16.44
C ILE A 230 69.51 75.85 -16.09
N LYS A 231 68.95 76.53 -15.07
CA LYS A 231 69.44 77.83 -14.61
C LYS A 231 70.89 77.77 -14.13
N TYR A 232 71.27 76.75 -13.36
CA TYR A 232 72.66 76.56 -12.92
C TYR A 232 73.60 76.26 -14.10
N CYS A 233 73.20 75.41 -15.06
CA CYS A 233 74.01 75.12 -16.25
C CYS A 233 74.26 76.36 -17.12
N VAL A 234 73.23 77.18 -17.36
CA VAL A 234 73.41 78.43 -18.11
C VAL A 234 74.32 79.40 -17.34
N GLY A 235 74.13 79.53 -16.03
CA GLY A 235 74.98 80.36 -15.17
C GLY A 235 76.45 79.95 -15.22
N THR A 236 76.75 78.65 -15.15
CA THR A 236 78.14 78.15 -15.20
C THR A 236 78.75 78.33 -16.59
N LEU A 237 78.04 78.03 -17.67
CA LEU A 237 78.53 78.26 -19.03
C LEU A 237 78.89 79.74 -19.25
N VAL A 238 78.02 80.68 -18.85
CA VAL A 238 78.30 82.12 -18.95
C VAL A 238 79.49 82.53 -18.08
N SER A 239 79.63 81.97 -16.86
CA SER A 239 80.78 82.24 -16.00
C SER A 239 82.10 81.77 -16.61
N ILE A 240 82.12 80.59 -17.26
CA ILE A 240 83.31 80.06 -17.91
C ILE A 240 83.66 80.91 -19.14
N SER A 241 82.67 81.27 -19.96
CA SER A 241 82.89 82.14 -21.13
C SER A 241 83.39 83.53 -20.76
N THR A 242 82.86 84.13 -19.70
CA THR A 242 83.32 85.45 -19.22
C THR A 242 84.75 85.40 -18.67
N VAL A 243 85.08 84.38 -17.89
CA VAL A 243 86.46 84.14 -17.41
C VAL A 243 87.40 83.90 -18.60
N GLY A 244 87.01 83.08 -19.57
CA GLY A 244 87.81 82.81 -20.77
C GLY A 244 88.09 84.06 -21.60
N LEU A 245 87.08 84.90 -21.84
CA LEU A 245 87.25 86.17 -22.54
C LEU A 245 88.15 87.14 -21.77
N ALA A 246 88.03 87.20 -20.43
CA ALA A 246 88.90 88.02 -19.60
C ALA A 246 90.37 87.61 -19.70
N VAL A 247 90.66 86.30 -19.72
CA VAL A 247 92.02 85.78 -19.90
C VAL A 247 92.59 86.12 -21.29
N ILE A 248 91.81 85.93 -22.37
CA ILE A 248 92.24 86.28 -23.73
C ILE A 248 92.59 87.78 -23.82
N ARG A 249 91.81 88.63 -23.16
CA ARG A 249 92.03 90.09 -23.13
C ARG A 249 93.27 90.53 -22.35
N ILE A 250 93.78 89.70 -21.43
CA ILE A 250 95.02 89.95 -20.67
C ILE A 250 96.24 89.38 -21.44
N LEU A 251 96.05 88.34 -22.25
CA LEU A 251 97.12 87.64 -22.96
C LEU A 251 97.49 88.27 -24.32
N MET A 252 96.56 89.00 -24.97
CA MET A 252 96.82 89.85 -26.15
C MET A 252 97.14 91.28 -25.73
#